data_AF-A0A5S3UPG0-F1
#
_entry.id   AF-A0A5S3UPG0-F1
#
_cell.length_a   1.000
_cell.length_b   1.000
_cell.length_c   1.000
_cell.angle_alpha   90.00
_cell.angle_beta   90.00
_cell.angle_gamma   90.00
#
_symmetry.space_group_name_H-M   'P 1'
#
loop_
_entity.id
_entity.type
_entity.pdbx_description
1 polymer ?
#
loop_
_entity_poly.entity_id
_entity_poly.type
_entity_poly.pdbx_seq_one_letter_code
_entity_poly.pdbx_strand_id
1 'polypeptide(L)'
;MMQDISKEAMCAIASKLGLPEISPSWQGIDAVLPLLDKIKGEGGIVIIKFDGERNSEDDNGQYTLMISGTPLAGDFIRTDSETVEEGLATVITEYAEKVWQLSINH
;
A
#
# COMPACT_ATOMS: atom_id res chain seq x y z
N MET A 1 -7.90 -8.03 -14.71
CA MET A 1 -8.63 -6.75 -14.78
C MET A 1 -8.94 -6.29 -13.36
N MET A 2 -7.89 -6.06 -12.55
CA MET A 2 -7.97 -5.69 -11.13
C MET A 2 -6.89 -4.66 -10.77
N GLN A 3 -6.20 -4.09 -11.78
CA GLN A 3 -5.02 -3.23 -11.60
C GLN A 3 -5.39 -1.75 -11.38
N ASP A 4 -6.48 -1.26 -11.98
CA ASP A 4 -6.86 0.17 -11.92
C ASP A 4 -7.52 0.58 -10.59
N ILE A 5 -8.29 -0.31 -9.97
CA ILE A 5 -9.09 -0.02 -8.75
C ILE A 5 -8.18 0.33 -7.56
N SER A 6 -6.98 -0.26 -7.50
CA SER A 6 -6.05 -0.06 -6.38
C SER A 6 -5.43 1.35 -6.36
N LYS A 7 -5.15 1.96 -7.51
CA LYS A 7 -4.46 3.26 -7.58
C LYS A 7 -5.40 4.44 -7.33
N GLU A 8 -6.65 4.36 -7.80
CA GLU A 8 -7.67 5.37 -7.51
C GLU A 8 -7.98 5.46 -6.02
N ALA A 9 -7.92 4.32 -5.31
CA ALA A 9 -8.08 4.26 -3.87
C ALA A 9 -7.06 5.16 -3.13
N MET A 10 -5.82 5.22 -3.60
CA MET A 10 -4.77 6.04 -2.98
C MET A 10 -5.11 7.53 -3.01
N CYS A 11 -5.67 7.99 -4.13
CA CYS A 11 -6.09 9.38 -4.30
C CYS A 11 -7.20 9.73 -3.31
N ALA A 12 -8.20 8.84 -3.20
CA ALA A 12 -9.32 9.00 -2.26
C ALA A 12 -8.86 8.98 -0.80
N ILE A 13 -7.96 8.07 -0.43
CA ILE A 13 -7.40 7.98 0.93
C ILE A 13 -6.62 9.25 1.27
N ALA A 14 -5.69 9.68 0.41
CA ALA A 14 -4.91 10.90 0.64
C ALA A 14 -5.80 12.13 0.83
N SER A 15 -6.82 12.28 -0.03
CA SER A 15 -7.80 13.35 0.06
C SER A 15 -8.58 13.32 1.39
N LYS A 16 -9.12 12.15 1.78
CA LYS A 16 -9.86 11.98 3.05
C LYS A 16 -9.02 12.28 4.30
N LEU A 17 -7.71 12.09 4.20
CA LEU A 17 -6.75 12.35 5.29
C LEU A 17 -6.15 13.76 5.26
N GLY A 18 -6.51 14.59 4.27
CA GLY A 18 -5.96 15.94 4.11
C GLY A 18 -4.47 15.96 3.76
N LEU A 19 -3.98 14.91 3.10
CA LEU A 19 -2.58 14.77 2.66
C LEU A 19 -2.38 15.38 1.26
N PRO A 20 -1.12 15.62 0.84
CA PRO A 20 -0.83 16.04 -0.54
C PRO A 20 -1.50 15.14 -1.58
N GLU A 21 -1.95 15.76 -2.68
CA GLU A 21 -2.63 15.06 -3.76
C GLU A 21 -1.72 14.02 -4.42
N ILE A 22 -2.25 12.82 -4.65
CA ILE A 22 -1.59 11.74 -5.37
C ILE A 22 -2.25 11.62 -6.75
N SER A 23 -1.44 11.61 -7.81
CA SER A 23 -1.95 11.43 -9.18
C SER A 23 -2.55 10.02 -9.36
N PRO A 24 -3.70 9.84 -10.04
CA PRO A 24 -4.20 8.51 -10.39
C PRO A 24 -3.20 7.67 -11.22
N SER A 25 -2.31 8.33 -11.97
CA SER A 25 -1.26 7.72 -12.78
C SER A 25 0.09 7.62 -12.05
N TRP A 26 0.12 7.73 -10.72
CA TRP A 26 1.35 7.74 -9.94
C TRP A 26 2.22 6.50 -10.17
N GLN A 27 3.53 6.72 -10.03
CA GLN A 27 4.60 5.74 -10.17
C GLN A 27 5.64 6.00 -9.10
N GLY A 28 6.29 4.94 -8.63
CA GLY A 28 7.34 5.01 -7.62
C GLY A 28 6.84 5.34 -6.23
N ILE A 29 7.69 5.04 -5.25
CA ILE A 29 7.37 5.15 -3.81
C ILE A 29 7.17 6.60 -3.38
N ASP A 30 7.89 7.54 -4.00
CA ASP A 30 7.89 8.96 -3.64
C ASP A 30 6.49 9.58 -3.63
N ALA A 31 5.63 9.19 -4.58
CA ALA A 31 4.28 9.69 -4.70
C ALA A 31 3.39 9.32 -3.50
N VAL A 32 3.67 8.20 -2.82
CA VAL A 32 2.89 7.71 -1.67
C VAL A 32 3.61 7.90 -0.34
N LEU A 33 4.82 8.48 -0.33
CA LEU A 33 5.56 8.75 0.92
C LEU A 33 4.73 9.46 2.00
N PRO A 34 3.86 10.45 1.70
CA PRO A 34 3.03 11.08 2.74
C PRO A 34 2.13 10.09 3.49
N LEU A 35 1.60 9.06 2.80
CA LEU A 35 0.80 8.01 3.42
C LEU A 35 1.67 7.09 4.27
N LEU A 36 2.85 6.70 3.76
CA LEU A 36 3.81 5.87 4.49
C LEU A 36 4.33 6.58 5.75
N ASP A 37 4.59 7.89 5.67
CA ASP A 37 4.99 8.70 6.81
C ASP A 37 3.90 8.83 7.87
N LYS A 38 2.63 8.91 7.45
CA LYS A 38 1.50 8.88 8.37
C LYS A 38 1.38 7.54 9.09
N ILE A 39 1.47 6.42 8.37
CA ILE A 39 1.49 5.07 8.95
C ILE A 39 2.63 4.94 9.97
N LYS A 40 3.84 5.36 9.59
CA LYS A 40 5.02 5.40 10.46
C LYS A 40 4.79 6.25 11.72
N GLY A 41 4.21 7.44 11.56
CA GLY A 41 3.92 8.36 12.67
C GLY A 41 2.93 7.80 13.70
N GLU A 42 2.09 6.85 13.29
CA GLU A 42 1.13 6.15 14.16
C GLU A 42 1.72 4.88 14.80
N GLY A 43 3.01 4.61 14.58
CA GLY A 43 3.70 3.41 15.09
C GLY A 43 3.57 2.19 14.16
N GLY A 44 3.16 2.39 12.92
CA GLY A 44 3.22 1.39 11.86
C GLY A 44 4.65 1.20 11.33
N ILE A 45 4.92 0.00 10.83
CA ILE A 45 6.18 -0.39 10.19
C ILE A 45 5.82 -0.84 8.78
N VAL A 46 6.45 -0.22 7.78
CA VAL A 46 6.28 -0.58 6.37
C VAL A 46 7.56 -1.26 5.88
N ILE A 47 7.42 -2.45 5.30
CA ILE A 47 8.51 -3.19 4.66
C ILE A 47 8.20 -3.33 3.17
N ILE A 48 9.19 -2.98 2.35
CA ILE A 48 9.19 -3.19 0.91
C ILE A 48 10.39 -4.10 0.60
N LYS A 49 10.13 -5.34 0.21
CA LYS A 49 11.16 -6.30 -0.19
C LYS A 49 11.20 -6.40 -1.71
N PHE A 50 12.40 -6.30 -2.26
CA PHE A 50 12.72 -6.53 -3.66
C PHE A 50 13.38 -7.91 -3.75
N ASP A 51 12.80 -8.82 -4.53
CA ASP A 51 13.19 -10.21 -4.60
C ASP A 51 13.52 -10.61 -6.05
N GLY A 52 14.78 -10.38 -6.43
CA GLY A 52 15.25 -10.63 -7.80
C GLY A 52 15.45 -12.11 -8.14
N GLU A 53 15.18 -13.04 -7.22
CA GLU A 53 15.19 -14.48 -7.51
C GLU A 53 13.84 -14.94 -8.09
N ARG A 54 12.76 -14.18 -7.85
CA ARG A 54 11.42 -14.45 -8.36
C ARG A 54 11.24 -13.87 -9.76
N ASN A 55 11.38 -14.74 -10.76
CA ASN A 55 11.34 -14.36 -12.18
C ASN A 55 10.48 -15.31 -13.03
N SER A 56 9.76 -16.25 -12.40
CA SER A 56 8.89 -17.20 -13.10
C SER A 56 7.44 -16.75 -13.06
N GLU A 57 6.66 -17.17 -14.05
CA GLU A 57 5.20 -16.93 -14.07
C GLU A 57 4.46 -17.63 -12.91
N ASP A 58 5.12 -18.60 -12.26
CA ASP A 58 4.61 -19.30 -11.08
C ASP A 58 4.90 -18.54 -9.76
N ASP A 59 5.73 -17.49 -9.81
CA ASP A 59 5.98 -16.61 -8.67
C ASP A 59 4.82 -15.62 -8.52
N ASN A 60 4.43 -15.30 -7.28
CA ASN A 60 3.40 -14.28 -7.00
C ASN A 60 3.95 -12.83 -7.11
N GLY A 61 4.98 -12.63 -7.93
CA GLY A 61 5.67 -11.36 -8.13
C GLY A 61 6.95 -11.12 -7.30
N GLN A 62 7.78 -10.23 -7.84
CA GLN A 62 9.12 -9.88 -7.36
C GLN A 62 9.14 -8.92 -6.15
N TYR A 63 7.97 -8.42 -5.73
CA TYR A 63 7.85 -7.53 -4.57
C TYR A 63 7.09 -8.22 -3.45
N THR A 64 7.53 -8.03 -2.21
CA THR A 64 6.70 -8.30 -1.02
C THR A 64 6.53 -7.00 -0.26
N LEU A 65 5.28 -6.59 -0.03
CA LEU A 65 4.95 -5.43 0.78
C LEU A 65 4.29 -5.90 2.07
N MET A 66 4.65 -5.28 3.18
CA MET A 66 4.06 -5.59 4.47
C MET A 66 3.90 -4.35 5.34
N ILE A 67 2.76 -4.23 6.00
CA ILE A 67 2.54 -3.27 7.08
C ILE A 67 2.27 -4.03 8.38
N SER A 68 2.96 -3.66 9.45
CA SER A 68 2.77 -4.21 10.79
C SER A 68 2.86 -3.09 11.84
N GLY A 69 2.70 -3.41 13.12
CA GLY A 69 2.96 -2.48 14.21
C GLY A 69 1.77 -2.30 15.15
N THR A 70 1.92 -1.37 16.10
CA THR A 70 0.96 -1.18 17.20
C THR A 70 -0.48 -0.95 16.74
N PRO A 71 -0.76 -0.16 15.67
CA PRO A 71 -2.13 0.05 15.19
C PRO A 71 -2.84 -1.23 14.71
N LEU A 72 -2.08 -2.27 14.38
CA LEU A 72 -2.58 -3.57 13.94
C LEU A 72 -2.61 -4.62 15.07
N ALA A 73 -2.33 -4.23 16.32
CA ALA A 73 -2.46 -5.08 17.52
C ALA A 73 -1.74 -6.45 17.42
N GLY A 74 -0.57 -6.50 16.76
CA GLY A 74 0.23 -7.71 16.58
C GLY A 74 -0.07 -8.50 15.30
N ASP A 75 -1.05 -8.05 14.50
CA ASP A 75 -1.30 -8.54 13.15
C ASP A 75 -0.40 -7.83 12.11
N PHE A 76 -0.45 -8.31 10.87
CA PHE A 76 0.22 -7.68 9.74
C PHE A 76 -0.64 -7.79 8.47
N ILE A 77 -0.47 -6.81 7.59
CA ILE A 77 -1.01 -6.80 6.24
C ILE A 77 0.15 -7.13 5.31
N ARG A 78 0.01 -8.12 4.42
CA ARG A 78 1.08 -8.55 3.51
C ARG A 78 0.51 -8.89 2.14
N THR A 79 1.22 -8.46 1.09
CA THR A 79 0.98 -8.93 -0.27
C THR A 79 2.30 -9.20 -0.99
N ASP A 80 2.25 -10.12 -1.95
CA ASP A 80 3.26 -10.24 -3.00
C ASP A 80 2.69 -9.59 -4.28
N SER A 81 3.53 -8.95 -5.11
CA SER A 81 3.07 -8.26 -6.32
C SER A 81 4.15 -8.17 -7.41
N GLU A 82 3.70 -8.01 -8.66
CA GLU A 82 4.57 -7.82 -9.84
C GLU A 82 5.16 -6.42 -9.93
N THR A 83 4.42 -5.43 -9.44
CA THR A 83 4.84 -4.03 -9.38
C THR A 83 4.81 -3.52 -7.94
N VAL A 84 5.68 -2.56 -7.63
CA VAL A 84 5.72 -1.94 -6.30
C VAL A 84 4.45 -1.13 -6.04
N GLU A 85 3.90 -0.50 -7.09
CA GLU A 85 2.73 0.36 -7.01
C GLU A 85 1.46 -0.41 -6.64
N GLU A 86 1.21 -1.55 -7.28
CA GLU A 86 0.06 -2.39 -6.97
C GLU A 86 0.12 -2.89 -5.53
N GLY A 87 1.28 -3.40 -5.13
CA GLY A 87 1.42 -3.94 -3.80
C GLY A 87 1.34 -2.89 -2.70
N LEU A 88 1.89 -1.68 -2.93
CA LEU A 88 1.68 -0.53 -2.05
C LEU A 88 0.21 -0.13 -1.96
N ALA A 89 -0.47 -0.05 -3.11
CA ALA A 89 -1.88 0.29 -3.15
C ALA A 89 -2.74 -0.72 -2.37
N THR A 90 -2.46 -2.03 -2.51
CA THR A 90 -3.14 -3.07 -1.74
C THR A 90 -2.93 -2.91 -0.23
N VAL A 91 -1.68 -2.86 0.24
CA VAL A 91 -1.43 -2.85 1.70
C VAL A 91 -1.88 -1.55 2.36
N ILE A 92 -1.75 -0.40 1.66
CA ILE A 92 -2.21 0.89 2.19
C ILE A 92 -3.74 0.94 2.21
N THR A 93 -4.44 0.41 1.21
CA THR A 93 -5.91 0.36 1.21
C THR A 93 -6.41 -0.48 2.38
N GLU A 94 -5.86 -1.67 2.56
CA GLU A 94 -6.26 -2.55 3.66
C GLU A 94 -5.93 -1.91 5.03
N TYR A 95 -4.81 -1.20 5.15
CA TYR A 95 -4.49 -0.45 6.38
C TYR A 95 -5.51 0.67 6.62
N ALA A 96 -5.87 1.41 5.58
CA ALA A 96 -6.86 2.48 5.67
C ALA A 96 -8.23 1.96 6.12
N GLU A 97 -8.63 0.78 5.67
CA GLU A 97 -9.87 0.13 6.12
C GLU A 97 -9.77 -0.34 7.57
N LYS A 98 -8.71 -1.05 7.94
CA LYS A 98 -8.55 -1.65 9.27
C LYS A 98 -8.30 -0.61 10.37
N VAL A 99 -7.47 0.40 10.08
CA VAL A 99 -6.96 1.34 11.09
C VAL A 99 -7.67 2.69 11.01
N TRP A 100 -7.86 3.22 9.79
CA TRP A 100 -8.51 4.53 9.62
C TRP A 100 -10.02 4.42 9.38
N GLN A 101 -10.57 3.20 9.26
CA GLN A 101 -12.00 2.95 9.00
C GLN A 101 -12.51 3.68 7.75
N LEU A 102 -11.62 3.86 6.76
CA LEU A 102 -11.96 4.50 5.50
C LEU A 102 -12.34 3.42 4.47
N SER A 103 -13.63 3.19 4.28
CA SER A 103 -14.10 2.37 3.17
C SER A 103 -13.84 3.07 1.84
N ILE A 104 -13.13 2.39 0.95
CA ILE A 104 -13.00 2.80 -0.45
C ILE A 104 -13.96 1.90 -1.23
N ASN A 105 -15.11 2.44 -1.63
CA ASN A 105 -16.12 1.66 -2.36
C ASN A 105 -15.51 1.16 -3.69
N HIS A 106 -15.66 -0.15 -3.92
CA HIS A 106 -15.33 -0.84 -5.17
C HIS A 106 -16.36 -0.57 -6.27
#